data_AF-A0A1E5HCB0-F1
#
_entry.id   AF-A0A1E5HCB0-F1
#
_cell.length_a   1.000
_cell.length_b   1.000
_cell.length_c   1.000
_cell.angle_alpha   90.00
_cell.angle_beta   90.00
_cell.angle_gamma   90.00
#
_symmetry.space_group_name_H-M   'P 1'
#
loop_
_entity.id
_entity.type
_entity.pdbx_description
1 polymer ?
#
loop_
_entity_poly.entity_id
_entity_poly.type
_entity_poly.pdbx_seq_one_letter_code
_entity_poly.pdbx_strand_id
1 'polypeptide(L)'
;MLDDATKELKKKAQKEAIASAIGHSMNQKKHTNQQTAKQSGETKLSSVKENMASVSESMGNSIKGQFGKKVKETFKKQSENLDNF
;
A
#
# COMPACT_ATOMS: atom_id res chain seq x y z
N MET A 1 -55.44 -6.67 -0.43
CA MET A 1 -54.95 -5.70 0.58
C MET A 1 -53.84 -6.27 1.46
N LEU A 2 -54.03 -7.36 2.19
CA LEU A 2 -52.96 -7.98 2.99
C LEU A 2 -51.83 -8.61 2.15
N ASP A 3 -52.17 -9.22 1.00
CA ASP A 3 -51.16 -9.80 0.10
C ASP A 3 -50.26 -8.75 -0.56
N ASP A 4 -50.83 -7.60 -0.95
CA ASP A 4 -50.08 -6.50 -1.55
C ASP A 4 -49.10 -5.88 -0.54
N ALA A 5 -49.55 -5.64 0.69
CA ALA A 5 -48.69 -5.15 1.77
C ALA A 5 -47.53 -6.12 2.07
N THR A 6 -47.80 -7.42 2.07
CA THR A 6 -46.76 -8.46 2.28
C THR A 6 -45.77 -8.49 1.13
N LYS A 7 -46.23 -8.29 -0.11
CA LYS A 7 -45.38 -8.26 -1.31
C LYS A 7 -44.49 -7.02 -1.34
N GLU A 8 -44.99 -5.86 -0.92
CA GLU A 8 -44.19 -4.65 -0.78
C GLU A 8 -43.14 -4.76 0.32
N LEU A 9 -43.50 -5.32 1.48
CA LEU A 9 -42.55 -5.58 2.57
C LEU A 9 -41.42 -6.51 2.14
N LYS A 10 -41.74 -7.61 1.42
CA LYS A 10 -40.72 -8.51 0.86
C LYS A 10 -39.79 -7.80 -0.11
N LYS A 11 -40.33 -6.96 -1.01
CA LYS A 11 -39.51 -6.16 -1.94
C LYS A 11 -38.60 -5.18 -1.21
N LYS A 12 -39.09 -4.53 -0.16
CA LYS A 12 -38.31 -3.59 0.64
C LYS A 12 -37.18 -4.29 1.38
N ALA A 13 -37.48 -5.41 2.04
CA ALA A 13 -36.47 -6.23 2.71
C ALA A 13 -35.39 -6.75 1.74
N GLN A 14 -35.77 -7.16 0.52
CA GLN A 14 -34.81 -7.55 -0.51
C GLN A 14 -33.91 -6.39 -0.94
N LYS A 15 -34.46 -5.18 -1.14
CA LYS A 15 -33.68 -3.99 -1.47
C LYS A 15 -32.69 -3.64 -0.36
N GLU A 16 -33.11 -3.70 0.90
CA GLU A 16 -32.25 -3.44 2.06
C GLU A 16 -31.13 -4.48 2.19
N ALA A 17 -31.45 -5.77 2.00
CA ALA A 17 -30.45 -6.84 2.00
C ALA A 17 -29.41 -6.64 0.90
N ILE A 18 -29.83 -6.28 -0.31
CA ILE A 18 -28.93 -5.97 -1.43
C ILE A 18 -28.05 -4.75 -1.11
N ALA A 19 -28.65 -3.67 -0.60
CA ALA A 19 -27.91 -2.46 -0.23
C ALA A 19 -26.85 -2.75 0.86
N SER A 20 -27.21 -3.55 1.87
CA SER A 20 -26.28 -3.97 2.93
C SER A 20 -25.15 -4.84 2.39
N ALA A 21 -25.45 -5.80 1.51
CA ALA A 21 -24.45 -6.65 0.88
C ALA A 21 -23.47 -5.85 0.01
N ILE A 22 -23.98 -4.90 -0.77
CA ILE A 22 -23.18 -3.97 -1.56
C ILE A 22 -22.29 -3.10 -0.65
N GLY A 23 -22.85 -2.56 0.44
CA GLY A 23 -22.10 -1.77 1.42
C GLY A 23 -20.96 -2.56 2.06
N HIS A 24 -21.23 -3.81 2.48
CA HIS A 24 -20.21 -4.70 3.02
C HIS A 24 -19.12 -5.02 1.98
N SER A 25 -19.49 -5.33 0.74
CA SER A 25 -18.53 -5.59 -0.33
C SER A 25 -17.65 -4.38 -0.63
N MET A 26 -18.22 -3.17 -0.66
CA MET A 26 -17.46 -1.94 -0.85
C MET A 26 -16.49 -1.68 0.31
N ASN A 27 -16.90 -1.89 1.55
CA ASN A 27 -16.01 -1.77 2.70
C ASN A 27 -14.87 -2.80 2.66
N GLN A 28 -15.17 -4.06 2.32
CA GLN A 28 -14.15 -5.08 2.15
C GLN A 28 -13.15 -4.69 1.05
N LYS A 29 -13.65 -4.28 -0.12
CA LYS A 29 -12.79 -3.81 -1.22
C LYS A 29 -11.92 -2.62 -0.81
N LYS A 30 -12.47 -1.66 -0.06
CA LYS A 30 -11.72 -0.52 0.46
C LYS A 30 -10.58 -0.99 1.36
N HIS A 31 -10.85 -1.88 2.31
CA HIS A 31 -9.82 -2.43 3.20
C HIS A 31 -8.76 -3.21 2.43
N THR A 32 -9.16 -4.09 1.50
CA THR A 32 -8.22 -4.84 0.64
C THR A 32 -7.35 -3.88 -0.17
N ASN A 33 -7.94 -2.88 -0.83
CA ASN A 33 -7.18 -1.92 -1.63
C ASN A 33 -6.19 -1.12 -0.78
N GLN A 34 -6.57 -0.71 0.43
CA GLN A 34 -5.67 -0.02 1.36
C GLN A 34 -4.50 -0.92 1.78
N GLN A 35 -4.78 -2.18 2.10
CA GLN A 35 -3.73 -3.14 2.47
C GLN A 35 -2.79 -3.43 1.31
N THR A 36 -3.32 -3.69 0.12
CA THR A 36 -2.53 -3.94 -1.09
C THR A 36 -1.67 -2.73 -1.45
N ALA A 37 -2.20 -1.50 -1.32
CA ALA A 37 -1.45 -0.28 -1.57
C ALA A 37 -0.28 -0.13 -0.57
N LYS A 38 -0.52 -0.39 0.73
CA LYS A 38 0.54 -0.39 1.75
C LYS A 38 1.63 -1.41 1.44
N GLN A 39 1.25 -2.67 1.19
CA GLN A 39 2.20 -3.75 0.88
C GLN A 39 2.99 -3.47 -0.40
N SER A 40 2.35 -2.93 -1.44
CA SER A 40 3.05 -2.52 -2.67
C SER A 40 4.04 -1.39 -2.42
N GLY A 41 3.65 -0.41 -1.59
CA GLY A 41 4.53 0.68 -1.15
C GLY A 41 5.74 0.16 -0.39
N GLU A 42 5.53 -0.67 0.64
CA GLU A 42 6.58 -1.31 1.44
C GLU A 42 7.54 -2.15 0.57
N THR A 43 7.01 -2.94 -0.35
CA THR A 43 7.82 -3.75 -1.27
C THR A 43 8.69 -2.88 -2.16
N LYS A 44 8.12 -1.84 -2.79
CA LYS A 44 8.86 -0.91 -3.64
C LYS A 44 9.92 -0.16 -2.84
N LEU A 45 9.60 0.26 -1.62
CA LEU A 45 10.51 0.95 -0.72
C LEU A 45 11.70 0.06 -0.35
N SER A 46 11.45 -1.22 -0.05
CA SER A 46 12.51 -2.22 0.19
C SER A 46 13.43 -2.37 -1.02
N SER A 47 12.85 -2.54 -2.22
CA SER A 47 13.65 -2.66 -3.45
C SER A 47 14.48 -1.40 -3.74
N VAL A 48 13.94 -0.21 -3.46
CA VAL A 48 14.70 1.04 -3.60
C VAL A 48 15.88 1.08 -2.62
N LYS A 49 15.69 0.69 -1.37
CA LYS A 49 16.76 0.62 -0.37
C LYS A 49 17.85 -0.38 -0.76
N GLU A 50 17.48 -1.57 -1.23
CA GLU A 50 18.42 -2.57 -1.73
C GLU A 50 19.24 -2.06 -2.92
N ASN A 51 18.57 -1.42 -3.89
CA ASN A 51 19.24 -0.84 -5.05
C ASN A 51 20.18 0.30 -4.64
N MET A 52 19.78 1.15 -3.70
CA MET A 52 20.62 2.22 -3.17
C MET A 52 21.85 1.67 -2.44
N ALA A 53 21.69 0.61 -1.64
CA ALA A 53 22.81 -0.06 -0.98
C ALA A 53 23.80 -0.63 -2.00
N SER A 54 23.30 -1.31 -3.03
CA SER A 54 24.12 -1.87 -4.12
C SER A 54 24.88 -0.78 -4.90
N VAL A 55 24.21 0.29 -5.30
CA VAL A 55 24.83 1.42 -6.01
C VAL A 55 25.86 2.13 -5.14
N SER A 56 25.53 2.37 -3.87
CA SER A 56 26.43 2.95 -2.87
C SER A 56 27.70 2.13 -2.70
N GLU A 57 27.57 0.80 -2.60
CA GLU A 57 28.70 -0.11 -2.47
C GLU A 57 29.56 -0.11 -3.73
N SER A 58 28.93 -0.26 -4.90
CA SER A 58 29.63 -0.25 -6.20
C SER A 58 30.39 1.06 -6.43
N MET A 59 29.74 2.22 -6.26
CA MET A 59 30.37 3.53 -6.43
C MET A 59 31.42 3.81 -5.36
N GLY A 60 31.10 3.52 -4.10
CA GLY A 60 32.01 3.74 -2.97
C GLY A 60 33.24 2.83 -2.99
N ASN A 61 33.16 1.66 -3.61
CA ASN A 61 34.30 0.76 -3.82
C ASN A 61 35.10 1.14 -5.09
N SER A 62 34.41 1.65 -6.12
CA SER A 62 35.05 2.13 -7.35
C SER A 62 35.88 3.40 -7.13
N ILE A 63 35.45 4.26 -6.20
CA ILE A 63 36.15 5.50 -5.87
C ILE A 63 36.81 5.38 -4.50
N LYS A 64 38.13 5.28 -4.47
CA LYS A 64 38.91 5.16 -3.22
C LYS A 64 38.97 6.49 -2.46
N GLY A 65 39.28 6.40 -1.16
CA GLY A 65 39.55 7.56 -0.31
C GLY A 65 38.30 8.25 0.24
N GLN A 66 38.45 9.53 0.62
CA GLN A 66 37.40 10.29 1.31
C GLN A 66 36.15 10.51 0.45
N PHE A 67 36.30 10.57 -0.87
CA PHE A 67 35.16 10.69 -1.78
C PHE A 67 34.26 9.45 -1.72
N GLY A 68 34.83 8.24 -1.81
CA GLY A 68 34.07 6.99 -1.70
C GLY A 68 33.35 6.85 -0.37
N LYS A 69 33.99 7.27 0.73
CA LYS A 69 33.35 7.33 2.06
C LYS A 69 32.12 8.26 2.05
N LYS A 70 32.27 9.46 1.47
CA LYS A 70 31.18 10.45 1.41
C LYS A 70 30.02 10.00 0.53
N VAL A 71 30.29 9.27 -0.55
CA VAL A 71 29.25 8.62 -1.37
C VAL A 71 28.46 7.63 -0.53
N LYS A 72 29.15 6.71 0.18
CA LYS A 72 28.49 5.73 1.03
C LYS A 72 27.62 6.36 2.12
N GLU A 73 28.13 7.40 2.78
CA GLU A 73 27.37 8.15 3.80
C GLU A 73 26.15 8.86 3.24
N THR A 74 26.25 9.44 2.03
CA THR A 74 25.13 10.15 1.40
C THR A 74 23.99 9.20 1.05
N PHE A 75 24.32 8.05 0.44
CA PHE A 75 23.34 7.02 0.15
C PHE A 75 22.73 6.43 1.42
N LYS A 76 23.51 6.23 2.49
CA LYS A 76 23.00 5.78 3.79
C LYS A 76 21.96 6.76 4.36
N LYS A 77 22.29 8.06 4.39
CA LYS A 77 21.35 9.11 4.86
C LYS A 77 20.08 9.18 4.01
N GLN A 78 20.20 9.06 2.69
CA GLN A 78 19.02 9.02 1.81
C GLN A 78 18.17 7.76 2.06
N SER A 79 18.79 6.60 2.34
CA SER A 79 18.06 5.38 2.69
C SER A 79 17.34 5.49 4.05
N GLU A 80 17.95 6.12 5.05
CA GLU A 80 17.33 6.38 6.36
C GLU A 80 16.17 7.38 6.24
N ASN A 81 16.28 8.38 5.35
CA ASN A 81 15.16 9.30 5.08
C ASN A 81 13.95 8.58 4.45
N LEU A 82 14.17 7.48 3.73
CA LEU A 82 13.11 6.62 3.20
C LEU A 82 12.43 5.77 4.29
N ASP A 83 12.99 5.62 5.49
CA ASP A 83 12.32 4.97 6.63
C ASP A 83 11.23 5.87 7.26
N ASN A 84 11.28 7.17 7.00
CA ASN A 84 10.35 8.16 7.56
C ASN A 84 9.17 8.50 6.63
N PHE A 85 8.98 7.73 5.55
CA PHE A 85 7.96 7.94 4.52
C PHE A 85 6.84 6.90 4.63
#